data_AF-A0A955IUA0-F1
#
_entry.id   AF-A0A955IUA0-F1
#
_cell.length_a   1.000
_cell.length_b   1.000
_cell.length_c   1.000
_cell.angle_alpha   90.00
_cell.angle_beta   90.00
_cell.angle_gamma   90.00
#
_symmetry.space_group_name_H-M   'P 1'
#
loop_
_entity.id
_entity.type
_entity.pdbx_description
1 polymer ?
#
loop_
_entity_poly.entity_id
_entity_poly.type
_entity_poly.pdbx_seq_one_letter_code
_entity_poly.pdbx_strand_id
1 'polypeptide(L)'
;VAVGVVSHRTLQCDRPEDVADRARTALKHIDPDQLILSTDCGFGRQGCNRDIAFFKTTAIAQARDILLKEQGLEPRGARASDPTLQTDIVPPTPDR
;
A
#
# COMPACT_ATOMS: atom_id res chain seq x y z
N VAL A 1 -3.47 -12.85 10.89
CA VAL A 1 -4.26 -13.15 9.66
C VAL A 1 -3.89 -12.15 8.58
N ALA A 2 -3.62 -12.61 7.35
CA ALA A 2 -3.38 -11.73 6.22
C ALA A 2 -4.67 -11.55 5.40
N VAL A 3 -5.11 -10.31 5.21
CA VAL A 3 -6.34 -9.99 4.48
C VAL A 3 -5.99 -9.25 3.18
N GLY A 4 -6.53 -9.74 2.07
CA GLY A 4 -6.48 -9.06 0.79
C GLY A 4 -7.32 -7.77 0.83
N VAL A 5 -6.64 -6.63 0.75
CA VAL A 5 -7.27 -5.28 0.70
C VAL A 5 -7.06 -4.61 -0.66
N VAL A 6 -6.34 -5.27 -1.55
CA VAL A 6 -6.04 -4.83 -2.91
C VAL A 6 -6.28 -5.98 -3.87
N SER A 7 -7.04 -5.70 -4.93
CA SER A 7 -7.35 -6.71 -5.92
C SER A 7 -6.26 -6.88 -6.96
N HIS A 8 -5.91 -8.13 -7.23
CA HIS A 8 -4.99 -8.54 -8.30
C HIS A 8 -5.65 -8.58 -9.69
N ARG A 9 -6.98 -8.44 -9.77
CA ARG A 9 -7.75 -8.55 -11.03
C ARG A 9 -8.09 -7.20 -11.65
N THR A 10 -8.02 -6.11 -10.87
CA THR A 10 -8.24 -4.75 -11.37
C THR A 10 -6.90 -4.13 -11.74
N LEU A 11 -6.83 -3.49 -12.91
CA LEU A 11 -5.59 -2.84 -13.38
C LEU A 11 -5.49 -1.38 -12.93
N GLN A 12 -6.57 -0.84 -12.37
CA GLN A 12 -6.62 0.47 -11.75
C GLN A 12 -5.90 0.40 -10.40
N CYS A 13 -4.97 1.32 -10.18
CA CYS A 13 -4.31 1.48 -8.88
C CYS A 13 -5.32 1.98 -7.84
N ASP A 14 -5.29 1.37 -6.66
CA ASP A 14 -6.17 1.71 -5.57
C ASP A 14 -5.68 2.99 -4.87
N ARG A 15 -6.60 3.83 -4.39
CA ARG A 15 -6.24 4.94 -3.53
C ARG A 15 -5.97 4.44 -2.11
N PRO A 16 -5.06 5.06 -1.35
CA PRO A 16 -4.81 4.68 0.04
C PRO A 16 -6.07 4.69 0.92
N GLU A 17 -6.98 5.64 0.67
CA GLU A 17 -8.24 5.77 1.42
C GLU A 17 -9.15 4.55 1.18
N ASP A 18 -9.28 4.11 -0.08
CA ASP A 18 -10.09 2.95 -0.44
C ASP A 18 -9.54 1.65 0.19
N VAL A 19 -8.22 1.53 0.26
CA VAL A 19 -7.54 0.39 0.90
C VAL A 19 -7.75 0.43 2.42
N ALA A 20 -7.70 1.61 3.03
CA ALA A 20 -7.99 1.80 4.45
C ALA A 20 -9.44 1.44 4.78
N ASP A 21 -10.42 1.82 3.94
CA ASP A 21 -11.83 1.45 4.11
C ASP A 21 -12.05 -0.07 4.11
N ARG A 22 -11.39 -0.78 3.20
CA ARG A 22 -11.42 -2.25 3.16
C ARG A 22 -10.78 -2.84 4.42
N ALA A 23 -9.65 -2.30 4.86
CA ALA A 23 -8.99 -2.71 6.09
C ALA A 23 -9.84 -2.45 7.35
N ARG A 24 -10.58 -1.34 7.43
CA ARG A 24 -11.54 -1.07 8.52
C ARG A 24 -12.63 -2.14 8.59
N THR A 25 -13.01 -2.73 7.47
CA THR A 25 -13.95 -3.87 7.46
C THR A 25 -13.32 -5.10 8.13
N ALA A 26 -12.04 -5.38 7.89
CA ALA A 26 -11.33 -6.46 8.56
C ALA A 26 -11.15 -6.20 10.07
N LEU A 27 -10.85 -4.95 10.45
CA LEU A 27 -10.66 -4.54 11.85
C LEU A 27 -11.93 -4.66 12.71
N LYS A 28 -13.12 -4.79 12.12
CA LYS A 28 -14.35 -5.14 12.86
C LYS A 28 -14.32 -6.56 13.43
N HIS A 29 -13.42 -7.41 12.94
CA HIS A 29 -13.40 -8.84 13.21
C HIS A 29 -12.04 -9.39 13.65
N ILE A 30 -10.97 -8.61 13.46
CA ILE A 30 -9.58 -9.02 13.73
C ILE A 30 -8.92 -7.91 14.52
N ASP A 31 -8.30 -8.25 15.64
CA ASP A 31 -7.54 -7.30 16.44
C ASP A 31 -6.42 -6.66 15.60
N PRO A 32 -6.15 -5.34 15.77
CA PRO A 32 -5.14 -4.63 14.98
C PRO A 32 -3.77 -5.31 14.97
N ASP A 33 -3.33 -5.82 16.12
CA ASP A 33 -2.03 -6.50 16.28
C ASP A 33 -1.95 -7.86 15.57
N GLN A 34 -3.09 -8.40 15.13
CA GLN A 34 -3.18 -9.67 14.41
C GLN A 34 -3.46 -9.49 12.92
N LEU A 35 -3.69 -8.27 12.44
CA LEU A 35 -4.05 -7.99 11.05
C LEU A 35 -2.81 -7.63 10.21
N ILE A 36 -2.59 -8.40 9.14
CA ILE A 36 -1.62 -8.06 8.09
C ILE A 36 -2.41 -7.63 6.85
N LEU A 37 -2.14 -6.41 6.36
CA LEU A 37 -2.70 -5.94 5.11
C LEU A 37 -1.93 -6.55 3.93
N SER A 38 -2.64 -7.18 3.01
CA SER A 38 -2.05 -7.90 1.87
C SER A 38 -2.86 -7.72 0.59
N THR A 39 -2.45 -8.41 -0.46
CA THR A 39 -3.13 -8.49 -1.75
C THR A 39 -4.02 -9.72 -1.79
N ASP A 40 -5.15 -9.67 -2.52
CA ASP A 40 -6.05 -10.82 -2.70
C ASP A 40 -5.32 -12.08 -3.21
N CYS A 41 -4.33 -11.88 -4.09
CA CYS A 41 -3.44 -12.91 -4.63
C CYS A 41 -2.19 -12.23 -5.23
N GLY A 42 -1.27 -13.01 -5.79
CA GLY A 42 -0.10 -12.48 -6.48
C GLY A 42 -0.43 -11.79 -7.81
N PHE A 43 0.36 -10.77 -8.16
CA PHE A 43 0.23 -10.01 -9.41
C PHE A 43 0.83 -10.69 -10.65
N GLY A 44 1.38 -11.90 -10.52
CA GLY A 44 2.05 -12.61 -11.61
C GLY A 44 1.14 -13.12 -12.73
N ARG A 45 -0.18 -13.00 -12.58
CA ARG A 45 -1.19 -13.39 -13.58
C ARG A 45 -2.18 -12.23 -13.74
N GLN A 46 -2.88 -12.16 -14.87
CA GLN A 46 -3.93 -11.14 -15.17
C GLN A 46 -3.45 -9.74 -15.60
N GLY A 47 -2.24 -9.62 -16.17
CA GLY A 47 -1.82 -8.38 -16.84
C GLY A 47 -1.42 -7.23 -15.91
N CYS A 48 -1.36 -7.45 -14.60
CA CYS A 48 -0.80 -6.50 -13.66
C CYS A 48 0.71 -6.38 -13.87
N ASN A 49 1.14 -5.34 -14.58
CA ASN A 49 2.56 -5.09 -14.81
C ASN A 49 3.27 -4.62 -13.53
N ARG A 50 4.59 -4.45 -13.61
CA ARG A 50 5.41 -4.06 -12.46
C ARG A 50 5.01 -2.71 -11.88
N ASP A 51 4.61 -1.75 -12.73
CA ASP A 51 4.26 -0.40 -12.29
C ASP A 51 2.93 -0.39 -11.54
N ILE A 52 1.91 -1.05 -12.09
CA ILE A 52 0.61 -1.22 -11.43
C ILE A 52 0.81 -1.95 -10.09
N ALA A 53 1.59 -3.03 -10.06
CA ALA A 53 1.91 -3.76 -8.84
C ALA A 53 2.64 -2.86 -7.81
N PHE A 54 3.58 -2.03 -8.26
CA PHE A 54 4.30 -1.09 -7.40
C PHE A 54 3.35 -0.06 -6.77
N PHE A 55 2.48 0.59 -7.56
CA PHE A 55 1.54 1.58 -7.03
C PHE A 55 0.47 0.95 -6.13
N LYS A 56 -0.03 -0.24 -6.49
CA LYS A 56 -0.97 -1.00 -5.66
C LYS A 56 -0.39 -1.39 -4.30
N THR A 57 0.84 -1.87 -4.27
CA THR A 57 1.52 -2.23 -3.00
C THR A 57 1.88 -0.99 -2.19
N THR A 58 2.22 0.11 -2.85
CA THR A 58 2.43 1.42 -2.19
C THR A 58 1.17 1.91 -1.48
N ALA A 59 -0.01 1.73 -2.07
CA ALA A 59 -1.27 2.09 -1.44
C ALA A 59 -1.52 1.32 -0.12
N ILE A 60 -1.06 0.07 0.00
CA ILE A 60 -1.15 -0.69 1.26
C ILE A 60 -0.32 -0.04 2.37
N ALA A 61 0.92 0.38 2.07
CA ALA A 61 1.78 1.04 3.04
C ALA A 61 1.21 2.38 3.50
N GLN A 62 0.66 3.18 2.57
CA GLN A 62 0.01 4.45 2.89
C GLN A 62 -1.29 4.26 3.68
N ALA A 63 -2.11 3.27 3.33
CA ALA A 63 -3.32 2.92 4.08
C ALA A 63 -3.00 2.51 5.53
N ARG A 64 -1.93 1.74 5.72
CA ARG A 64 -1.42 1.41 7.06
C ARG A 64 -1.09 2.66 7.87
N ASP A 65 -0.50 3.70 7.25
CA ASP A 65 -0.20 4.95 7.96
C ASP A 65 -1.47 5.74 8.32
N ILE A 66 -2.49 5.73 7.46
CA ILE A 66 -3.81 6.30 7.77
C ILE A 66 -4.40 5.64 9.02
N LEU A 67 -4.41 4.30 9.05
CA LEU A 67 -4.96 3.54 10.18
C LEU A 67 -4.16 3.71 11.48
N LEU A 68 -2.83 3.83 11.39
CA LEU A 68 -2.00 4.15 12.55
C LEU A 68 -2.38 5.50 13.16
N LYS A 69 -2.52 6.55 12.32
CA LYS A 69 -2.95 7.88 12.79
C LYS A 69 -4.31 7.83 13.47
N GLU A 70 -5.26 7.09 12.90
CA GLU A 70 -6.61 6.91 13.48
C GLU A 70 -6.58 6.27 14.87
N GLN A 71 -5.59 5.41 15.12
CA GLN A 71 -5.36 4.78 16.43
C GLN A 71 -4.48 5.62 17.36
N GLY A 72 -4.10 6.85 16.97
CA GLY A 72 -3.20 7.70 17.75
C GLY A 72 -1.75 7.24 17.75
N LEU A 73 -1.36 6.41 16.77
CA LEU A 73 0.00 5.90 16.60
C LEU A 73 0.75 6.68 15.53
N GLU A 74 2.07 6.77 15.69
CA GLU A 74 2.92 7.43 14.72
C GLU A 74 2.98 6.67 13.38
N PRO A 75 2.79 7.36 12.25
CA PRO A 75 3.04 6.81 10.91
C PRO A 75 4.48 6.34 10.76
N ARG A 76 4.69 5.32 9.93
CA ARG A 76 6.05 4.88 9.57
C ARG A 76 6.52 5.46 8.24
N GLY A 77 5.60 6.02 7.46
CA GLY A 77 5.87 6.55 6.13
C GLY A 77 6.03 5.44 5.09
N ALA A 78 5.87 5.82 3.83
CA ALA A 78 6.15 4.97 2.68
C ALA A 78 7.24 5.63 1.84
N ARG A 79 8.36 4.93 1.58
CA ARG A 79 9.43 5.48 0.73
C ARG A 79 8.93 5.83 -0.68
N ALA A 80 7.96 5.09 -1.18
CA ALA A 80 7.35 5.34 -2.48
C ALA A 80 6.49 6.63 -2.54
N SER A 81 6.16 7.26 -1.41
CA SER A 81 5.53 8.59 -1.38
C SER A 81 6.53 9.73 -1.20
N ASP A 82 7.83 9.43 -1.06
CA ASP A 82 8.86 10.46 -0.96
C ASP A 82 9.11 11.04 -2.36
N PRO A 83 8.79 12.33 -2.60
CA PRO A 83 8.99 12.93 -3.91
C PRO A 83 10.46 12.87 -4.30
N THR A 84 11.41 12.96 -3.35
CA THR A 84 12.86 12.97 -3.64
C THR A 84 13.40 11.62 -4.13
N LEU A 85 12.63 10.54 -3.99
CA LEU A 85 12.98 9.19 -4.41
C LEU A 85 12.31 8.78 -5.74
N GLN A 86 11.67 9.72 -6.44
CA GLN A 86 11.05 9.45 -7.72
C GLN A 86 12.10 9.10 -8.79
N THR A 87 11.76 8.13 -9.66
CA THR A 87 12.68 7.60 -10.67
C THR A 87 13.06 8.59 -11.77
N ASP A 88 12.25 9.64 -11.94
CA ASP A 88 12.45 10.72 -12.90
C ASP A 88 13.14 11.94 -12.28
N ILE A 89 13.48 11.91 -10.99
CA ILE A 89 14.33 12.94 -10.38
C ILE A 89 15.78 12.66 -10.72
N VAL A 90 16.41 13.66 -11.35
CA VAL A 90 17.86 13.70 -11.52
C VAL A 90 18.47 14.02 -10.16
N PRO A 91 19.27 13.12 -9.56
CA PRO A 91 19.93 13.39 -8.29
C PRO A 91 20.84 14.63 -8.42
N PRO A 92 20.92 15.49 -7.39
CA PRO A 92 21.86 16.63 -7.38
C PRO A 92 23.32 16.20 -7.53
N THR A 93 23.62 14.97 -7.13
CA THR A 93 24.92 14.33 -7.27
C THR A 93 24.68 12.94 -7.85
N PRO A 94 25.27 12.59 -9.00
CA PRO A 94 25.14 11.26 -9.57
C PRO A 94 25.58 10.20 -8.56
N ASP A 95 24.91 9.06 -8.58
CA ASP A 95 25.18 7.89 -7.76
C ASP A 95 26.49 7.16 -8.16
N ARG A 96 27.33 7.78 -9.00
CA ARG A 96 28.71 7.40 -9.34
C ARG A 96 29.59 8.60 -9.66
#